data_AF-A0A812NW03-F1
#
_entry.id   AF-A0A812NW03-F1
#
_cell.length_a   1.000
_cell.length_b   1.000
_cell.length_c   1.000
_cell.angle_alpha   90.00
_cell.angle_beta   90.00
_cell.angle_gamma   90.00
#
_symmetry.space_group_name_H-M   'P 1'
#
loop_
_entity.id
_entity.type
_entity.pdbx_description
1 polymer ?
#
loop_
_entity_poly.entity_id
_entity_poly.type
_entity_poly.pdbx_seq_one_letter_code
_entity_poly.pdbx_strand_id
1 'polypeptide(L)'
;MPGSTGELATSGQPSGPTEPQKPTDQGKPEESVESEAPEPRAPKLSRKLLELALKNFADHHGVDVARVTEKEIAASKEGVYYWATCNMDVSARGAGAQAMNRAFKQNADLKASYAILTDSLKQQFRRAWMCEKSFDFIHTSRSTVNKFIKRRDEAGTFKTQLQIVMILGGADQPTAVAQAQCYVDMCLQPSLKADTYFWVETLVTTSNITEWENKVTVECQEAAPDSWTAQVEVCKALRAYACERGMKLADVTEAEVRATSLGLPGWAKLYDSRPAAWPKPGCD
;
A
#
# COMPACT_ATOMS: atom_id res chain seq x y z
N MET A 1 -21.26 52.62 38.70
CA MET A 1 -21.79 51.38 39.30
C MET A 1 -20.85 50.24 38.91
N PRO A 2 -20.52 49.38 39.87
CA PRO A 2 -19.29 48.58 39.97
C PRO A 2 -19.49 47.19 39.33
N GLY A 3 -18.53 46.28 39.20
CA GLY A 3 -17.15 46.20 39.65
C GLY A 3 -16.67 44.76 39.40
N SER A 4 -15.37 44.51 39.48
CA SER A 4 -14.87 43.20 39.88
C SER A 4 -13.48 43.36 40.50
N THR A 5 -13.48 43.26 41.81
CA THR A 5 -12.37 43.14 42.74
C THR A 5 -11.88 41.70 42.78
N GLY A 6 -10.59 41.46 43.02
CA GLY A 6 -10.12 40.16 43.51
C GLY A 6 -8.62 39.89 43.35
N GLU A 7 -7.82 40.49 44.22
CA GLU A 7 -6.40 40.24 44.45
C GLU A 7 -6.12 39.01 45.37
N LEU A 8 -4.92 38.44 45.23
CA LEU A 8 -4.04 37.79 46.25
C LEU A 8 -4.56 36.50 46.96
N ALA A 9 -3.79 35.47 47.33
CA ALA A 9 -2.36 35.15 47.49
C ALA A 9 -2.24 33.59 47.41
N THR A 10 -1.10 32.89 47.30
CA THR A 10 0.02 32.83 48.26
C THR A 10 1.11 31.88 47.73
N SER A 11 2.34 32.21 48.10
CA SER A 11 3.64 31.55 47.92
C SER A 11 3.80 30.10 48.42
N GLY A 12 4.81 29.39 47.87
CA GLY A 12 5.49 28.29 48.58
C GLY A 12 6.28 27.29 47.70
N GLN A 13 7.53 27.62 47.33
CA GLN A 13 8.61 26.65 47.02
C GLN A 13 9.02 25.85 48.29
N PRO A 14 9.82 24.75 48.30
CA PRO A 14 10.93 24.42 47.38
C PRO A 14 11.28 22.90 47.09
N SER A 15 12.22 22.71 46.15
CA SER A 15 13.35 21.72 46.12
C SER A 15 13.18 20.18 46.13
N GLY A 16 13.45 19.58 44.95
CA GLY A 16 14.42 18.47 44.68
C GLY A 16 14.17 17.03 45.19
N PRO A 17 14.94 16.00 44.76
CA PRO A 17 15.92 15.92 43.67
C PRO A 17 15.66 14.76 42.65
N THR A 18 16.38 14.81 41.55
CA THR A 18 16.55 13.76 40.54
C THR A 18 17.43 12.62 41.06
N GLU A 19 17.01 11.36 40.87
CA GLU A 19 17.90 10.19 40.93
C GLU A 19 17.66 9.28 39.70
N PRO A 20 18.70 8.65 39.11
CA PRO A 20 18.63 7.96 37.83
C PRO A 20 18.24 6.48 37.99
N GLN A 21 17.25 6.03 37.22
CA GLN A 21 16.93 4.59 37.15
C GLN A 21 17.87 3.85 36.19
N LYS A 22 18.58 2.89 36.79
CA LYS A 22 19.44 1.84 36.23
C LYS A 22 18.59 0.81 35.43
N PRO A 23 19.16 0.09 34.43
CA PRO A 23 18.38 -0.76 33.54
C PRO A 23 18.05 -2.10 34.20
N THR A 24 16.78 -2.48 34.15
CA THR A 24 16.32 -3.79 34.60
C THR A 24 16.28 -4.74 33.40
N ASP A 25 17.29 -5.61 33.37
CA ASP A 25 17.31 -6.87 32.66
C ASP A 25 16.29 -7.83 33.29
N GLN A 26 15.22 -8.14 32.56
CA GLN A 26 14.40 -9.34 32.79
C GLN A 26 13.93 -9.87 31.43
N GLY A 27 14.74 -10.78 30.89
CA GLY A 27 14.30 -11.70 29.85
C GLY A 27 13.05 -12.46 30.31
N LYS A 28 12.00 -12.37 29.50
CA LYS A 28 10.81 -13.22 29.59
C LYS A 28 10.81 -14.12 28.35
N PRO A 29 10.53 -15.43 28.47
CA PRO A 29 10.70 -16.37 27.38
C PRO A 29 9.79 -16.02 26.22
N GLU A 30 10.34 -16.08 25.01
CA GLU A 30 9.59 -16.11 23.75
C GLU A 30 8.66 -17.32 23.79
N GLU A 31 7.41 -17.08 24.18
CA GLU A 31 6.32 -17.98 23.86
C GLU A 31 6.08 -17.84 22.37
N SER A 32 6.65 -18.78 21.62
CA SER A 32 6.39 -19.00 20.21
C SER A 32 4.89 -19.14 20.02
N VAL A 33 4.24 -18.05 19.61
CA VAL A 33 2.92 -18.10 18.99
C VAL A 33 3.12 -18.88 17.70
N GLU A 34 2.90 -20.19 17.78
CA GLU A 34 2.63 -21.01 16.62
C GLU A 34 1.53 -20.30 15.84
N SER A 35 1.93 -19.73 14.71
CA SER A 35 1.04 -19.19 13.70
C SER A 35 0.29 -20.36 13.09
N GLU A 36 -0.73 -20.83 13.80
CA GLU A 36 -1.74 -21.72 13.26
C GLU A 36 -2.35 -20.99 12.06
N ALA A 37 -2.01 -21.46 10.87
CA ALA A 37 -2.51 -20.91 9.62
C ALA A 37 -4.05 -20.87 9.71
N PRO A 38 -4.70 -19.73 9.41
CA PRO A 38 -6.14 -19.62 9.54
C PRO A 38 -6.79 -20.69 8.67
N GLU A 39 -7.59 -21.56 9.28
CA GLU A 39 -8.38 -22.55 8.55
C GLU A 39 -9.18 -21.85 7.44
N PRO A 40 -9.23 -22.43 6.23
CA PRO A 40 -9.96 -21.84 5.13
C PRO A 40 -11.45 -21.83 5.48
N ARG A 41 -12.02 -20.65 5.76
CA ARG A 41 -13.47 -20.56 5.95
C ARG A 41 -14.12 -20.78 4.60
N ALA A 42 -14.99 -21.78 4.54
CA ALA A 42 -15.77 -22.12 3.37
C ALA A 42 -16.43 -20.86 2.76
N PRO A 43 -16.52 -20.77 1.41
CA PRO A 43 -17.23 -19.68 0.75
C PRO A 43 -18.60 -19.50 1.39
N LYS A 44 -19.00 -18.26 1.71
CA LYS A 44 -20.33 -17.96 2.26
C LYS A 44 -21.40 -18.05 1.16
N LEU A 45 -21.46 -19.14 0.42
CA LEU A 45 -22.55 -19.40 -0.50
C LEU A 45 -23.81 -19.73 0.30
N SER A 46 -24.95 -19.17 -0.12
CA SER A 46 -26.22 -19.64 0.40
C SER A 46 -26.41 -21.12 0.05
N ARG A 47 -26.99 -21.89 0.97
CA ARG A 47 -27.26 -23.33 0.79
C ARG A 47 -27.95 -23.65 -0.54
N LYS A 48 -28.87 -22.78 -0.98
CA LYS A 48 -29.60 -22.91 -2.25
C LYS A 48 -28.68 -22.82 -3.48
N LEU A 49 -27.69 -21.93 -3.44
CA LEU A 49 -26.73 -21.78 -4.55
C LEU A 49 -25.72 -22.93 -4.59
N LEU A 50 -25.37 -23.48 -3.43
CA LEU A 50 -24.53 -24.66 -3.33
C LEU A 50 -25.23 -25.91 -3.89
N GLU A 51 -26.51 -26.11 -3.54
CA GLU A 51 -27.35 -27.18 -4.12
C GLU A 51 -27.47 -27.03 -5.64
N LEU A 52 -27.60 -25.81 -6.15
CA LEU A 52 -27.63 -25.53 -7.59
C LEU A 52 -26.28 -25.83 -8.26
N ALA A 53 -25.16 -25.49 -7.61
CA ALA A 53 -23.83 -25.80 -8.09
C ALA A 53 -23.58 -27.30 -8.17
N LEU A 54 -23.96 -28.05 -7.11
CA LEU A 54 -23.88 -29.51 -7.07
C LEU A 54 -24.67 -30.15 -8.20
N LYS A 55 -25.90 -29.69 -8.42
CA LYS A 55 -26.74 -30.17 -9.51
C LYS A 55 -26.13 -29.89 -10.88
N ASN A 56 -25.69 -28.65 -11.13
CA ASN A 56 -25.10 -28.28 -12.43
C ASN A 56 -23.79 -29.03 -12.71
N PHE A 57 -22.97 -29.27 -11.68
CA PHE A 57 -21.75 -30.06 -11.81
C PHE A 57 -22.06 -31.53 -12.10
N ALA A 58 -22.97 -32.13 -11.34
CA ALA A 58 -23.46 -33.50 -11.53
C ALA A 58 -24.01 -33.71 -12.95
N ASP A 59 -24.87 -32.80 -13.41
CA ASP A 59 -25.48 -32.83 -14.75
C ASP A 59 -24.40 -32.72 -15.85
N HIS A 60 -23.39 -31.87 -15.68
CA HIS A 60 -22.30 -31.70 -16.65
C HIS A 60 -21.37 -32.92 -16.74
N HIS A 61 -21.09 -33.58 -15.60
CA HIS A 61 -20.18 -34.72 -15.54
C HIS A 61 -20.88 -36.08 -15.64
N GLY A 62 -22.22 -36.11 -15.71
CA GLY A 62 -23.00 -37.34 -15.76
C GLY A 62 -22.90 -38.18 -14.47
N VAL A 63 -22.66 -37.52 -13.34
CA VAL A 63 -22.50 -38.17 -12.02
C VAL A 63 -23.76 -37.91 -11.18
N ASP A 64 -24.10 -38.83 -10.28
CA ASP A 64 -25.20 -38.61 -9.33
C ASP A 64 -24.87 -37.45 -8.36
N VAL A 65 -25.85 -36.57 -8.14
CA VAL A 65 -25.73 -35.38 -7.27
C VAL A 65 -25.31 -35.76 -5.86
N ALA A 66 -25.74 -36.94 -5.37
CA ALA A 66 -25.39 -37.42 -4.03
C ALA A 66 -23.91 -37.81 -3.87
N ARG A 67 -23.18 -37.99 -4.97
CA ARG A 67 -21.75 -38.35 -4.97
C ARG A 67 -20.83 -37.15 -5.09
N VAL A 68 -21.36 -35.98 -5.45
CA VAL A 68 -20.56 -34.77 -5.63
C VAL A 68 -20.42 -34.06 -4.30
N THR A 69 -19.18 -33.70 -3.94
CA THR A 69 -18.88 -32.93 -2.73
C THR A 69 -18.51 -31.49 -3.06
N GLU A 70 -18.73 -30.58 -2.10
CA GLU A 70 -18.33 -29.18 -2.23
C GLU A 70 -16.83 -29.03 -2.53
N LYS A 71 -15.99 -29.89 -1.94
CA LYS A 71 -14.53 -29.88 -2.15
C LYS A 71 -14.15 -30.20 -3.59
N GLU A 72 -14.86 -31.10 -4.26
CA GLU A 72 -14.61 -31.44 -5.66
C GLU A 72 -14.99 -30.29 -6.59
N ILE A 73 -16.08 -29.58 -6.29
CA ILE A 73 -16.48 -28.39 -7.05
C ILE A 73 -15.50 -27.25 -6.82
N ALA A 74 -15.04 -27.04 -5.58
CA ALA A 74 -14.03 -26.04 -5.27
C ALA A 74 -12.69 -26.33 -5.95
N ALA A 75 -12.31 -27.61 -6.06
CA ALA A 75 -11.10 -28.03 -6.77
C ALA A 75 -11.21 -27.97 -8.30
N SER A 76 -12.42 -27.77 -8.84
CA SER A 76 -12.61 -27.62 -10.29
C SER A 76 -11.96 -26.32 -10.80
N LYS A 77 -11.49 -26.35 -12.05
CA LYS A 77 -10.83 -25.18 -12.68
C LYS A 77 -11.76 -23.97 -12.75
N GLU A 78 -13.06 -24.23 -12.85
CA GLU A 78 -14.12 -23.24 -12.99
C GLU A 78 -14.59 -22.69 -11.63
N GLY A 79 -14.49 -23.48 -10.57
CA GLY A 79 -14.81 -23.11 -9.19
C GLY A 79 -16.31 -23.07 -8.86
N VAL A 80 -16.62 -22.95 -7.57
CA VAL A 80 -18.00 -23.03 -7.03
C VAL A 80 -18.94 -21.97 -7.61
N TYR A 81 -18.47 -20.73 -7.75
CA TYR A 81 -19.30 -19.63 -8.28
C TYR A 81 -19.68 -19.85 -9.75
N TYR A 82 -18.82 -20.49 -10.56
CA TYR A 82 -19.16 -20.80 -11.95
C TYR A 82 -20.30 -21.79 -12.01
N TRP A 83 -20.21 -22.89 -11.28
CA TRP A 83 -21.23 -23.94 -11.26
C TRP A 83 -22.55 -23.44 -10.67
N ALA A 84 -22.51 -22.56 -9.67
CA ALA A 84 -23.70 -21.91 -9.14
C ALA A 84 -24.41 -20.99 -10.17
N THR A 85 -23.70 -20.51 -11.20
CA THR A 85 -24.20 -19.51 -12.15
C THR A 85 -24.19 -19.95 -13.61
N CYS A 86 -23.88 -21.22 -13.92
CA CYS A 86 -23.64 -21.65 -15.31
C CYS A 86 -24.85 -21.43 -16.24
N ASN A 87 -26.07 -21.51 -15.68
CA ASN A 87 -27.33 -21.31 -16.38
C ASN A 87 -27.94 -19.91 -16.16
N MET A 88 -27.18 -18.96 -15.60
CA MET A 88 -27.62 -17.60 -15.35
C MET A 88 -26.98 -16.62 -16.34
N ASP A 89 -27.71 -15.56 -16.69
CA ASP A 89 -27.16 -14.46 -17.50
C ASP A 89 -26.16 -13.63 -16.67
N VAL A 90 -24.88 -13.92 -16.89
CA VAL A 90 -23.72 -13.22 -16.30
C VAL A 90 -23.14 -12.15 -17.24
N SER A 91 -23.86 -11.80 -18.32
CA SER A 91 -23.40 -10.80 -19.28
C SER A 91 -23.38 -9.39 -18.67
N ALA A 92 -22.61 -8.48 -19.29
CA ALA A 92 -22.55 -7.09 -18.86
C ALA A 92 -23.90 -6.35 -18.97
N ARG A 93 -24.82 -6.85 -19.81
CA ARG A 93 -26.16 -6.27 -20.01
C ARG A 93 -27.24 -6.94 -19.16
N GLY A 94 -26.94 -8.08 -18.55
CA GLY A 94 -27.87 -8.86 -17.75
C GLY A 94 -28.34 -8.13 -16.49
N ALA A 95 -29.47 -8.58 -15.94
CA ALA A 95 -30.08 -7.99 -14.75
C ALA A 95 -29.13 -7.96 -13.55
N GLY A 96 -28.29 -8.98 -13.39
CA GLY A 96 -27.25 -9.05 -12.36
C GLY A 96 -26.22 -7.94 -12.50
N ALA A 97 -25.69 -7.71 -13.71
CA ALA A 97 -24.73 -6.64 -13.96
C ALA A 97 -25.32 -5.25 -13.72
N GLN A 98 -26.59 -5.02 -14.10
CA GLN A 98 -27.26 -3.75 -13.85
C GLN A 98 -27.46 -3.48 -12.35
N ALA A 99 -27.80 -4.52 -11.58
CA ALA A 99 -27.91 -4.41 -10.13
C ALA A 99 -26.55 -4.16 -9.46
N MET A 100 -25.49 -4.84 -9.91
CA MET A 100 -24.12 -4.59 -9.47
C MET A 100 -23.66 -3.16 -9.77
N ASN A 101 -23.95 -2.65 -10.98
CA ASN A 101 -23.64 -1.26 -11.35
C ASN A 101 -24.33 -0.22 -10.46
N ARG A 102 -25.53 -0.53 -9.95
CA ARG A 102 -26.19 0.31 -8.94
C ARG A 102 -25.48 0.24 -7.60
N ALA A 103 -25.02 -0.94 -7.18
CA ALA A 103 -24.26 -1.12 -5.94
C ALA A 103 -22.88 -0.41 -5.99
N PHE A 104 -22.24 -0.33 -7.17
CA PHE A 104 -21.01 0.46 -7.35
C PHE A 104 -21.16 1.95 -7.07
N LYS A 105 -22.39 2.51 -7.08
CA LYS A 105 -22.58 3.93 -6.74
C LYS A 105 -22.12 4.26 -5.31
N GLN A 106 -22.16 3.27 -4.41
CA GLN A 106 -21.74 3.42 -3.03
C GLN A 106 -20.23 3.17 -2.83
N ASN A 107 -19.55 2.56 -3.81
CA ASN A 107 -18.15 2.15 -3.73
C ASN A 107 -17.38 2.57 -5.00
N ALA A 108 -16.96 3.84 -5.05
CA ALA A 108 -16.30 4.42 -6.23
C ALA A 108 -14.95 3.75 -6.55
N ASP A 109 -14.15 3.44 -5.53
CA ASP A 109 -12.84 2.79 -5.69
C ASP A 109 -12.99 1.40 -6.31
N LEU A 110 -14.02 0.67 -5.91
CA LEU A 110 -14.33 -0.65 -6.44
C LEU A 110 -14.73 -0.59 -7.92
N LYS A 111 -15.51 0.44 -8.29
CA LYS A 111 -15.87 0.69 -9.69
C LYS A 111 -14.64 0.97 -10.56
N ALA A 112 -13.68 1.74 -10.03
CA ALA A 112 -12.43 2.03 -10.72
C ALA A 112 -11.59 0.76 -10.93
N SER A 113 -11.43 -0.05 -9.89
CA SER A 113 -10.72 -1.35 -9.97
C SER A 113 -11.39 -2.31 -10.95
N TYR A 114 -12.72 -2.43 -10.92
CA TYR A 114 -13.49 -3.27 -11.82
C TYR A 114 -13.35 -2.87 -13.30
N ALA A 115 -13.22 -1.58 -13.59
CA ALA A 115 -13.05 -1.09 -14.96
C ALA A 115 -11.75 -1.58 -15.61
N ILE A 116 -10.69 -1.75 -14.82
CA ILE A 116 -9.34 -2.15 -15.26
C ILE A 116 -9.28 -3.64 -15.63
N LEU A 117 -10.11 -4.47 -15.00
CA LEU A 117 -10.13 -5.92 -15.22
C LEU A 117 -10.34 -6.30 -16.69
N THR A 118 -9.83 -7.46 -17.09
CA THR A 118 -10.14 -8.09 -18.39
C THR A 118 -11.58 -8.59 -18.42
N ASP A 119 -12.15 -8.82 -19.60
CA ASP A 119 -13.55 -9.26 -19.72
C ASP A 119 -13.83 -10.63 -19.06
N SER A 120 -12.85 -11.53 -19.07
CA SER A 120 -12.92 -12.82 -18.37
C SER A 120 -13.01 -12.62 -16.85
N LEU A 121 -12.14 -11.78 -16.29
CA LEU A 121 -12.13 -11.45 -14.86
C LEU A 121 -13.38 -10.66 -14.46
N LYS A 122 -13.86 -9.74 -15.29
CA LYS A 122 -15.14 -9.04 -15.07
C LYS A 122 -16.31 -10.02 -15.05
N GLN A 123 -16.29 -11.09 -15.86
CA GLN A 123 -17.31 -12.12 -15.84
C GLN A 123 -17.26 -12.95 -14.55
N GLN A 124 -16.07 -13.35 -14.09
CA GLN A 124 -15.90 -14.03 -12.81
C GLN A 124 -16.37 -13.15 -11.64
N PHE A 125 -16.01 -11.87 -11.65
CA PHE A 125 -16.46 -10.89 -10.66
C PHE A 125 -17.99 -10.79 -10.60
N ARG A 126 -18.65 -10.70 -11.77
CA ARG A 126 -20.12 -10.69 -11.85
C ARG A 126 -20.73 -11.96 -11.28
N ARG A 127 -20.12 -13.13 -11.51
CA ARG A 127 -20.59 -14.41 -10.95
C ARG A 127 -20.50 -14.41 -9.43
N ALA A 128 -19.36 -14.03 -8.87
CA ALA A 128 -19.17 -13.91 -7.42
C ALA A 128 -20.19 -12.95 -6.80
N TRP A 129 -20.34 -11.75 -7.36
CA TRP A 129 -21.33 -10.78 -6.90
C TRP A 129 -22.77 -11.30 -7.03
N MET A 130 -23.10 -12.06 -8.07
CA MET A 130 -24.45 -12.61 -8.21
C MET A 130 -24.79 -13.65 -7.14
N CYS A 131 -23.80 -14.38 -6.63
CA CYS A 131 -23.98 -15.36 -5.57
C CYS A 131 -24.12 -14.70 -4.19
N GLU A 132 -23.29 -13.69 -3.89
CA GLU A 132 -23.25 -13.09 -2.55
C GLU A 132 -24.15 -11.86 -2.40
N LYS A 133 -24.42 -11.14 -3.50
CA LYS A 133 -25.17 -9.87 -3.56
C LYS A 133 -24.60 -8.74 -2.71
N SER A 134 -23.44 -8.93 -2.09
CA SER A 134 -22.65 -7.91 -1.42
C SER A 134 -21.24 -7.86 -2.01
N PHE A 135 -20.46 -6.86 -1.60
CA PHE A 135 -19.02 -6.82 -1.87
C PHE A 135 -18.25 -7.30 -0.63
N ASP A 136 -18.86 -8.10 0.24
CA ASP A 136 -18.22 -8.54 1.50
C ASP A 136 -17.02 -9.47 1.25
N PHE A 137 -16.92 -10.04 0.05
CA PHE A 137 -15.70 -10.67 -0.46
C PHE A 137 -14.57 -9.66 -0.76
N ILE A 138 -14.74 -8.37 -0.47
CA ILE A 138 -13.76 -7.32 -0.69
C ILE A 138 -13.64 -6.45 0.57
N HIS A 139 -12.58 -6.66 1.35
CA HIS A 139 -12.31 -5.82 2.50
C HIS A 139 -11.50 -4.58 2.08
N THR A 140 -11.93 -3.39 2.50
CA THR A 140 -11.15 -2.16 2.32
C THR A 140 -10.50 -1.85 3.66
N SER A 141 -9.18 -2.06 3.76
CA SER A 141 -8.42 -1.70 4.97
C SER A 141 -7.74 -0.35 4.76
N ARG A 142 -7.88 0.54 5.73
CA ARG A 142 -7.17 1.82 5.71
C ARG A 142 -5.87 1.65 6.47
N SER A 143 -4.74 1.65 5.78
CA SER A 143 -3.42 1.54 6.40
C SER A 143 -2.70 2.88 6.37
N THR A 144 -2.05 3.22 7.48
CA THR A 144 -1.19 4.40 7.56
C THR A 144 0.21 4.02 7.11
N VAL A 145 0.71 4.64 6.05
CA VAL A 145 2.10 4.46 5.62
C VAL A 145 2.92 5.66 6.07
N ASN A 146 3.91 5.42 6.91
CA ASN A 146 4.86 6.43 7.36
C ASN A 146 6.10 6.39 6.47
N LYS A 147 6.31 7.45 5.69
CA LYS A 147 7.52 7.62 4.87
C LYS A 147 8.49 8.55 5.59
N PHE A 148 9.69 8.04 5.87
CA PHE A 148 10.80 8.81 6.41
C PHE A 148 11.77 9.16 5.29
N ILE A 149 11.85 10.45 4.92
CA ILE A 149 12.84 10.93 3.96
C ILE A 149 13.86 11.75 4.74
N LYS A 150 15.13 11.34 4.64
CA LYS A 150 16.28 12.09 5.14
C LYS A 150 17.03 12.63 3.93
N ARG A 151 17.08 13.96 3.81
CA ARG A 151 17.88 14.65 2.81
C ARG A 151 19.09 15.27 3.50
N ARG A 152 20.28 15.04 2.94
CA ARG A 152 21.50 15.74 3.32
C ARG A 152 21.83 16.69 2.18
N ASP A 153 21.83 17.98 2.47
CA ASP A 153 22.30 19.02 1.56
C ASP A 153 23.56 19.65 2.17
N GLU A 154 24.58 19.87 1.36
CA GLU A 154 25.81 20.57 1.78
C GLU A 154 25.78 21.99 1.21
N ALA A 155 25.84 22.99 2.09
CA ALA A 155 25.84 24.39 1.72
C ALA A 155 27.19 25.03 2.06
N GLY A 156 27.92 25.45 1.03
CA GLY A 156 29.19 26.15 1.17
C GLY A 156 28.97 27.66 1.31
N THR A 157 29.52 28.28 2.37
CA THR A 157 29.44 29.72 2.60
C THR A 157 30.78 30.27 3.08
N PHE A 158 31.13 31.49 2.68
CA PHE A 158 32.34 32.14 3.18
C PHE A 158 32.06 32.76 4.56
N LYS A 159 32.87 32.39 5.55
CA LYS A 159 32.74 32.83 6.95
C LYS A 159 34.05 33.43 7.44
N THR A 160 34.00 34.44 8.29
CA THR A 160 35.19 34.92 9.00
C THR A 160 35.61 33.90 10.06
N GLN A 161 36.87 33.97 10.52
CA GLN A 161 37.33 33.12 11.63
C GLN A 161 36.43 33.24 12.86
N LEU A 162 36.02 34.47 13.22
CA LEU A 162 35.12 34.71 14.35
C LEU A 162 33.77 34.01 14.17
N GLN A 163 33.21 34.02 12.95
CA GLN A 163 31.95 33.32 12.66
C GLN A 163 32.11 31.79 12.78
N ILE A 164 33.25 31.24 12.36
CA ILE A 164 33.55 29.80 12.51
C ILE A 164 33.68 29.42 13.99
N VAL A 165 34.36 30.24 14.80
CA VAL A 165 34.42 30.05 16.28
C VAL A 165 33.02 30.03 16.89
N MET A 166 32.13 30.91 16.43
CA MET A 166 30.76 30.95 16.92
C MET A 166 29.96 29.71 16.54
N ILE A 167 30.16 29.17 15.33
CA ILE A 167 29.53 27.93 14.87
C ILE A 167 30.02 26.71 15.66
N LEU A 168 31.31 26.66 16.00
CA LEU A 168 31.94 25.52 16.67
C LEU A 168 31.66 25.40 18.18
N GLY A 169 31.10 26.43 18.81
CA GLY A 169 30.70 26.36 20.22
C GLY A 169 30.95 27.61 21.05
N GLY A 170 31.53 28.66 20.46
CA GLY A 170 31.64 29.97 21.10
C GLY A 170 33.07 30.44 21.37
N ALA A 171 33.25 31.75 21.55
CA ALA A 171 34.55 32.35 21.88
C ALA A 171 35.01 31.98 23.31
N ASP A 172 34.07 31.63 24.19
CA ASP A 172 34.33 31.22 25.57
C ASP A 172 34.83 29.76 25.68
N GLN A 173 34.75 28.99 24.59
CA GLN A 173 35.22 27.60 24.51
C GLN A 173 36.62 27.56 23.86
N PRO A 174 37.70 27.29 24.61
CA PRO A 174 39.06 27.28 24.07
C PRO A 174 39.26 26.19 22.99
N THR A 175 38.49 25.10 23.09
CA THR A 175 38.46 24.02 22.09
C THR A 175 37.89 24.49 20.75
N ALA A 176 36.82 25.29 20.74
CA ALA A 176 36.22 25.86 19.54
C ALA A 176 37.17 26.87 18.87
N VAL A 177 37.86 27.69 19.67
CA VAL A 177 38.88 28.63 19.18
C VAL A 177 40.05 27.89 18.52
N ALA A 178 40.57 26.84 19.17
CA ALA A 178 41.67 26.04 18.63
C ALA A 178 41.28 25.31 17.33
N GLN A 179 40.07 24.76 17.27
CA GLN A 179 39.56 24.09 16.07
C GLN A 179 39.34 25.07 14.91
N ALA A 180 38.81 26.26 15.17
CA ALA A 180 38.66 27.29 14.15
C ALA A 180 40.01 27.78 13.61
N GLN A 181 41.01 27.94 14.48
CA GLN A 181 42.36 28.32 14.04
C GLN A 181 42.99 27.23 13.16
N CYS A 182 42.88 25.97 13.56
CA CYS A 182 43.35 24.83 12.76
C CYS A 182 42.70 24.82 11.37
N TYR A 183 41.38 25.06 11.30
CA TYR A 183 40.65 25.16 10.05
C TYR A 183 41.16 26.31 9.16
N VAL A 184 41.37 27.49 9.75
CA VAL A 184 41.94 28.66 9.06
C VAL A 184 43.33 28.35 8.52
N ASP A 185 44.21 27.75 9.34
CA ASP A 185 45.57 27.40 8.95
C ASP A 185 45.60 26.41 7.78
N MET A 186 44.63 25.49 7.71
CA MET A 186 44.46 24.58 6.57
C MET A 186 43.98 25.28 5.29
N CYS A 187 43.26 26.39 5.41
CA CYS A 187 42.77 27.16 4.26
C CYS A 187 43.77 28.22 3.76
N LEU A 188 44.76 28.61 4.57
CA LEU A 188 45.73 29.62 4.22
C LEU A 188 46.81 29.07 3.27
N GLN A 189 46.86 29.62 2.06
CA GLN A 189 48.04 29.50 1.20
C GLN A 189 49.05 30.60 1.54
N PRO A 190 50.38 30.35 1.46
CA PRO A 190 51.42 31.33 1.82
C PRO A 190 51.32 32.69 1.10
N SER A 191 50.61 32.75 -0.03
CA SER A 191 50.45 33.94 -0.87
C SER A 191 49.12 34.69 -0.70
N LEU A 192 48.16 34.15 0.07
CA LEU A 192 46.80 34.68 0.16
C LEU A 192 46.43 34.98 1.61
N LYS A 193 46.40 36.27 1.97
CA LYS A 193 45.72 36.74 3.17
C LYS A 193 44.25 36.94 2.83
N ALA A 194 43.38 36.08 3.34
CA ALA A 194 41.94 36.18 3.16
C ALA A 194 41.27 36.45 4.50
N ASP A 195 40.31 37.39 4.52
CA ASP A 195 39.53 37.72 5.73
C ASP A 195 38.35 36.75 5.95
N THR A 196 38.03 35.91 4.94
CA THR A 196 36.97 34.90 4.97
C THR A 196 37.42 33.56 4.39
N TYR A 197 36.86 32.48 4.91
CA TYR A 197 37.21 31.09 4.61
C TYR A 197 35.96 30.32 4.17
N PHE A 198 36.11 29.45 3.18
CA PHE A 198 34.99 28.66 2.63
C PHE A 198 34.60 27.55 3.60
N TRP A 199 33.50 27.71 4.32
CA TRP A 199 32.98 26.77 5.30
C TRP A 199 31.80 25.96 4.73
N VAL A 200 31.78 24.65 4.98
CA VAL A 200 30.70 23.75 4.51
C VAL A 200 29.82 23.35 5.68
N GLU A 201 28.54 23.72 5.62
CA GLU A 201 27.53 23.27 6.57
C GLU A 201 26.76 22.09 5.98
N THR A 202 26.73 20.97 6.69
CA THR A 202 25.86 19.84 6.34
C THR A 202 24.48 20.05 6.95
N LEU A 203 23.50 20.36 6.12
CA LEU A 203 22.11 20.49 6.51
C LEU A 203 21.43 19.12 6.41
N VAL A 204 20.89 18.64 7.53
CA VAL A 204 20.09 17.42 7.56
C VAL A 204 18.64 17.79 7.69
N THR A 205 17.87 17.66 6.61
CA THR A 205 16.42 17.83 6.65
C THR A 205 15.77 16.45 6.81
N THR A 206 14.95 16.31 7.84
CA THR A 206 14.13 15.11 8.04
C THR A 206 12.67 15.49 7.82
N SER A 207 12.03 14.89 6.82
CA SER A 207 10.58 15.02 6.63
C SER A 207 9.91 13.69 6.95
N ASN A 208 8.94 13.74 7.87
CA ASN A 208 8.01 12.64 8.11
C ASN A 208 6.74 12.93 7.33
N ILE A 209 6.40 12.06 6.38
CA ILE A 209 5.16 12.13 5.63
C ILE A 209 4.29 10.96 6.08
N THR A 210 3.19 11.28 6.75
CA THR A 210 2.14 10.32 7.10
C THR A 210 1.05 10.41 6.03
N GLU A 211 0.98 9.41 5.15
CA GLU A 211 -0.06 9.33 4.13
C GLU A 211 -1.08 8.27 4.52
N TRP A 212 -2.36 8.61 4.36
CA TRP A 212 -3.43 7.64 4.43
C TRP A 212 -3.49 6.91 3.10
N GLU A 213 -3.19 5.61 3.12
CA GLU A 213 -3.38 4.76 1.95
C GLU A 213 -4.65 3.91 2.17
N ASN A 214 -5.65 4.13 1.31
CA ASN A 214 -6.80 3.24 1.25
C ASN A 214 -6.37 1.98 0.49
N LYS A 215 -6.03 0.91 1.22
CA LYS A 215 -5.63 -0.35 0.62
C LYS A 215 -6.84 -1.27 0.57
N VAL A 216 -7.38 -1.46 -0.63
CA VAL A 216 -8.42 -2.47 -0.84
C VAL A 216 -7.72 -3.84 -0.79
N THR A 217 -7.83 -4.57 0.31
CA THR A 217 -7.22 -5.90 0.48
C THR A 217 -8.28 -6.91 0.79
N VAL A 218 -8.47 -7.86 -0.12
CA VAL A 218 -9.36 -9.01 0.09
C VAL A 218 -8.61 -10.07 0.88
N GLU A 219 -9.06 -10.36 2.10
CA GLU A 219 -8.73 -11.62 2.75
C GLU A 219 -9.59 -12.73 2.09
N CYS A 220 -9.11 -13.25 0.95
CA CYS A 220 -9.58 -14.53 0.48
C CYS A 220 -8.91 -15.57 1.38
N GLN A 221 -9.69 -16.25 2.21
CA GLN A 221 -9.22 -17.29 3.13
C GLN A 221 -8.90 -18.61 2.42
N GLU A 222 -8.34 -18.54 1.21
CA GLU A 222 -7.79 -19.69 0.52
C GLU A 222 -6.39 -19.32 0.07
N ALA A 223 -5.50 -20.31 0.07
CA ALA A 223 -4.13 -20.22 -0.42
C ALA A 223 -4.08 -19.95 -1.94
N ALA A 224 -4.60 -18.81 -2.36
CA ALA A 224 -4.52 -18.31 -3.72
C ALA A 224 -3.53 -17.13 -3.75
N PRO A 225 -2.58 -17.11 -4.70
CA PRO A 225 -1.74 -15.94 -4.97
C PRO A 225 -2.53 -14.73 -5.54
N ASP A 226 -3.86 -14.71 -5.42
CA ASP A 226 -4.81 -14.01 -6.30
C ASP A 226 -5.70 -13.02 -5.55
N SER A 227 -5.12 -12.06 -4.83
CA SER A 227 -5.92 -10.91 -4.38
C SER A 227 -6.44 -10.13 -5.59
N TRP A 228 -7.68 -9.63 -5.56
CA TRP A 228 -8.23 -8.81 -6.66
C TRP A 228 -7.34 -7.61 -6.98
N THR A 229 -6.63 -7.07 -6.01
CA THR A 229 -5.61 -6.02 -6.22
C THR A 229 -4.42 -6.53 -7.01
N ALA A 230 -3.91 -7.73 -6.73
CA ALA A 230 -2.89 -8.37 -7.55
C ALA A 230 -3.41 -8.60 -9.00
N GLN A 231 -4.66 -9.03 -9.17
CA GLN A 231 -5.25 -9.18 -10.50
C GLN A 231 -5.42 -7.84 -11.22
N VAL A 232 -5.77 -6.77 -10.51
CA VAL A 232 -5.82 -5.41 -11.06
C VAL A 232 -4.43 -4.94 -11.46
N GLU A 233 -3.40 -5.18 -10.63
CA GLU A 233 -2.01 -4.87 -10.97
C GLU A 233 -1.54 -5.63 -12.20
N VAL A 234 -1.85 -6.92 -12.30
CA VAL A 234 -1.58 -7.73 -13.50
C VAL A 234 -2.30 -7.12 -14.71
N CYS A 235 -3.58 -6.77 -14.59
CA CYS A 235 -4.33 -6.14 -15.69
C CYS A 235 -3.74 -4.78 -16.09
N LYS A 236 -3.33 -3.95 -15.13
CA LYS A 236 -2.61 -2.69 -15.39
C LYS A 236 -1.33 -2.95 -16.18
N ALA A 237 -0.55 -3.94 -15.75
CA ALA A 237 0.71 -4.32 -16.39
C ALA A 237 0.49 -4.81 -17.83
N LEU A 238 -0.46 -5.73 -18.03
CA LEU A 238 -0.82 -6.27 -19.35
C LEU A 238 -1.27 -5.15 -20.31
N ARG A 239 -2.13 -4.24 -19.84
CA ARG A 239 -2.61 -3.11 -20.65
C ARG A 239 -1.48 -2.13 -21.00
N ALA A 240 -0.63 -1.79 -20.04
CA ALA A 240 0.51 -0.90 -20.27
C ALA A 240 1.52 -1.51 -21.26
N TYR A 241 1.77 -2.81 -21.16
CA TYR A 241 2.64 -3.56 -22.05
C TYR A 241 2.06 -3.67 -23.47
N ALA A 242 0.80 -4.06 -23.60
CA ALA A 242 0.08 -4.14 -24.88
C ALA A 242 0.11 -2.79 -25.60
N CYS A 243 -0.13 -1.69 -24.85
CA CYS A 243 -0.08 -0.34 -25.38
C CYS A 243 1.30 0.05 -25.91
N GLU A 244 2.39 -0.29 -25.19
CA GLU A 244 3.75 0.03 -25.66
C GLU A 244 4.11 -0.70 -26.94
N ARG A 245 3.69 -1.96 -27.02
CA ARG A 245 4.03 -2.85 -28.13
C ARG A 245 3.06 -2.75 -29.30
N GLY A 246 1.99 -1.94 -29.18
CA GLY A 246 0.94 -1.83 -30.19
C GLY A 246 0.17 -3.13 -30.41
N MET A 247 0.11 -4.00 -29.40
CA MET A 247 -0.55 -5.31 -29.46
C MET A 247 -1.95 -5.25 -28.87
N LYS A 248 -2.80 -6.24 -29.22
CA LYS A 248 -4.10 -6.39 -28.58
C LYS A 248 -3.93 -7.04 -27.21
N LEU A 249 -4.80 -6.70 -26.27
CA LEU A 249 -4.74 -7.23 -24.90
C LEU A 249 -4.88 -8.76 -24.85
N ALA A 250 -5.70 -9.33 -25.75
CA ALA A 250 -5.92 -10.77 -25.86
C ALA A 250 -4.67 -11.58 -26.26
N ASP A 251 -3.69 -10.92 -26.89
CA ASP A 251 -2.47 -11.57 -27.39
C ASP A 251 -1.32 -11.52 -26.36
N VAL A 252 -1.50 -10.80 -25.25
CA VAL A 252 -0.46 -10.64 -24.23
C VAL A 252 -0.66 -11.63 -23.09
N THR A 253 0.37 -12.41 -22.79
CA THR A 253 0.35 -13.32 -21.64
C THR A 253 1.04 -12.74 -20.41
N GLU A 254 0.57 -13.14 -19.23
CA GLU A 254 1.21 -12.73 -17.98
C GLU A 254 2.69 -13.19 -17.91
N ALA A 255 2.99 -14.37 -18.44
CA ALA A 255 4.35 -14.91 -18.48
C ALA A 255 5.30 -14.02 -19.28
N GLU A 256 4.85 -13.48 -20.41
CA GLU A 256 5.63 -12.55 -21.24
C GLU A 256 5.95 -11.27 -20.50
N VAL A 257 4.95 -10.65 -19.86
CA VAL A 257 5.15 -9.40 -19.11
C VAL A 257 6.05 -9.63 -17.90
N ARG A 258 5.91 -10.77 -17.22
CA ARG A 258 6.76 -11.15 -16.10
C ARG A 258 8.22 -11.38 -16.51
N ALA A 259 8.46 -11.89 -17.72
CA ALA A 259 9.80 -12.11 -18.26
C ALA A 259 10.52 -10.82 -18.70
N THR A 260 9.82 -9.68 -18.79
CA THR A 260 10.47 -8.41 -19.11
C THR A 260 11.29 -7.85 -17.95
N SER A 261 12.25 -6.97 -18.28
CA SER A 261 13.15 -6.33 -17.30
C SER A 261 12.43 -5.51 -16.23
N LEU A 262 11.22 -5.00 -16.51
CA LEU A 262 10.42 -4.23 -15.56
C LEU A 262 9.53 -5.13 -14.67
N GLY A 263 9.21 -6.35 -15.13
CA GLY A 263 8.26 -7.24 -14.48
C GLY A 263 6.84 -6.67 -14.34
N LEU A 264 5.93 -7.45 -13.74
CA LEU A 264 4.54 -7.03 -13.51
C LEU A 264 4.43 -5.73 -12.70
N PRO A 265 5.16 -5.54 -11.58
CA PRO A 265 5.03 -4.32 -10.78
C PRO A 265 5.54 -3.06 -11.49
N GLY A 266 6.58 -3.19 -12.32
CA GLY A 266 7.13 -2.07 -13.08
C GLY A 266 6.16 -1.59 -14.16
N TRP A 267 5.58 -2.53 -14.93
CA TRP A 267 4.57 -2.20 -15.93
C TRP A 267 3.27 -1.68 -15.32
N ALA A 268 2.85 -2.21 -14.17
CA ALA A 268 1.67 -1.72 -13.46
C ALA A 268 1.81 -0.24 -13.05
N LYS A 269 2.99 0.21 -12.63
CA LYS A 269 3.26 1.63 -12.32
C LYS A 269 3.21 2.54 -13.55
N LEU A 270 3.59 2.03 -14.72
CA LEU A 270 3.54 2.79 -15.98
C LEU A 270 2.12 2.97 -16.49
N TYR A 271 1.14 2.21 -16.00
CA TYR A 271 -0.25 2.33 -16.41
C TYR A 271 -0.83 3.73 -16.08
N ASP A 272 -0.54 4.25 -14.89
CA ASP A 272 -1.12 5.53 -14.45
C ASP A 272 -0.56 6.72 -15.26
N SER A 273 0.64 6.59 -15.84
CA SER A 273 1.26 7.60 -16.73
C SER A 273 0.91 7.43 -18.20
N ARG A 274 0.10 6.43 -18.57
CA ARG A 274 -0.22 6.08 -19.97
C ARG A 274 -1.72 6.04 -20.23
N PRO A 275 -2.36 7.19 -20.54
CA PRO A 275 -3.79 7.25 -20.81
C PRO A 275 -4.24 6.36 -21.98
N ALA A 276 -3.36 6.08 -22.94
CA ALA A 276 -3.63 5.19 -24.06
C ALA A 276 -3.85 3.73 -23.66
N ALA A 277 -3.33 3.31 -22.48
CA ALA A 277 -3.52 1.98 -21.92
C ALA A 277 -4.83 1.84 -21.14
N TRP A 278 -5.57 2.94 -20.92
CA TRP A 278 -6.80 2.90 -20.13
C TRP A 278 -7.93 2.20 -20.89
N PRO A 279 -8.81 1.45 -20.18
CA PRO A 279 -9.91 0.73 -20.79
C PRO A 279 -10.84 1.71 -21.52
N LYS A 280 -11.05 1.45 -22.81
CA LYS A 280 -11.98 2.23 -23.64
C LYS A 280 -13.34 1.53 -23.67
N PRO A 281 -14.46 2.28 -23.67
CA PRO A 281 -15.78 1.69 -23.80
C PRO A 281 -15.88 0.85 -25.08
N GLY A 282 -16.09 -0.46 -24.95
CA GLY A 282 -16.27 -1.37 -26.09
C GLY A 282 -14.98 -1.86 -26.77
N CYS A 283 -13.80 -1.62 -26.18
CA CYS A 283 -12.54 -2.21 -26.66
C CYS A 283 -11.86 -2.98 -25.51
N ASP A 284 -12.16 -4.28 -25.46
CA ASP A 284 -11.32 -5.36 -24.96
C ASP A 284 -11.52 -6.55 -25.94
#